data_AF-A0AA38BWC3-F1
#
_entry.id   AF-A0AA38BWC3-F1
#
_cell.length_a   1.000
_cell.length_b   1.000
_cell.length_c   1.000
_cell.angle_alpha   90.00
_cell.angle_beta   90.00
_cell.angle_gamma   90.00
#
_symmetry.space_group_name_H-M   'P 1'
#
loop_
_entity.id
_entity.type
_entity.pdbx_description
1 polymer ?
#
loop_
_entity_poly.entity_id
_entity_poly.type
_entity_poly.pdbx_seq_one_letter_code
_entity_poly.pdbx_strand_id
1 'polypeptide(L)' 'VDGWLLSNIMIEMIAEVNVLTLDAWNQMGRPPLQPSSNVLYMAKKTKVIPIGVLKDVVITIQGEKFNGDFKVLALEK' A
#
# COMPACT_ATOMS: atom_id res chain seq x y z
N VAL A 1 -8.46 -6.21 -1.55
CA VAL A 1 -7.22 -5.93 -2.31
C VAL A 1 -6.69 -7.27 -2.78
N ASP A 2 -6.69 -7.52 -4.09
CA ASP A 2 -6.27 -8.78 -4.70
C ASP A 2 -6.91 -10.04 -4.09
N GLY A 3 -8.23 -10.02 -3.93
CA GLY A 3 -8.97 -11.12 -3.29
C GLY A 3 -8.86 -11.18 -1.76
N TRP A 4 -7.95 -10.44 -1.13
CA TRP A 4 -7.85 -10.33 0.33
C TRP A 4 -8.78 -9.27 0.88
N LEU A 5 -9.50 -9.61 1.95
CA LEU A 5 -10.30 -8.67 2.73
C LEU A 5 -9.39 -7.93 3.70
N LEU A 6 -9.26 -6.62 3.51
CA LEU A 6 -8.54 -5.74 4.42
C LEU A 6 -9.56 -4.92 5.23
N SER A 7 -9.26 -4.71 6.51
CA SER A 7 -10.00 -3.83 7.42
C SER A 7 -9.14 -2.63 7.83
N ASN A 8 -9.75 -1.60 8.43
CA ASN A 8 -9.08 -0.37 8.85
C ASN A 8 -8.43 0.42 7.69
N ILE A 9 -9.20 0.60 6.62
CA ILE A 9 -8.77 1.37 5.44
C ILE A 9 -8.99 2.86 5.73
N MET A 10 -7.95 3.66 5.51
CA MET A 10 -8.03 5.12 5.49
C MET A 10 -8.03 5.59 4.04
N ILE A 11 -9.00 6.44 3.68
CA ILE A 11 -9.07 7.06 2.36
C ILE A 11 -8.57 8.49 2.52
N GLU A 12 -7.50 8.82 1.82
CA GLU A 12 -6.88 10.14 1.82
C GLU A 12 -6.79 10.64 0.38
N MET A 13 -7.53 11.71 0.05
CA MET A 13 -7.61 12.23 -1.32
C MET A 13 -6.37 13.04 -1.71
N ILE A 14 -5.64 13.57 -0.73
CA ILE A 14 -4.43 14.38 -0.96
C ILE A 14 -3.21 13.48 -1.16
N ALA A 15 -3.29 12.21 -0.79
CA ALA A 15 -2.21 11.26 -0.98
C ALA A 15 -2.07 10.88 -2.46
N GLU A 16 -0.90 11.10 -3.02
CA GLU A 16 -0.60 10.76 -4.43
C GLU A 16 -0.38 9.25 -4.66
N VAL A 17 -0.27 8.46 -3.59
CA VAL A 17 0.08 7.03 -3.65
C VAL A 17 -0.76 6.20 -2.69
N ASN A 18 -1.06 4.96 -3.08
CA ASN A 18 -1.64 3.99 -2.16
C ASN A 18 -0.54 3.32 -1.33
N VAL A 19 -0.85 3.05 -0.06
CA VAL A 19 0.08 2.46 0.89
C VAL A 19 -0.54 1.24 1.55
N LEU A 20 0.24 0.19 1.72
CA LEU A 20 -0.03 -0.92 2.64
C LEU A 20 0.99 -0.89 3.77
N THR A 21 0.53 -1.16 4.99
CA THR A 21 1.46 -1.45 6.09
C THR A 21 2.11 -2.81 5.86
N LEU A 22 3.33 -2.98 6.39
CA LEU A 22 4.02 -4.26 6.40
C LEU A 22 3.16 -5.36 7.05
N ASP A 23 2.42 -5.02 8.11
CA ASP A 23 1.49 -5.94 8.80
C ASP A 23 0.36 -6.41 7.86
N ALA A 24 -0.27 -5.50 7.12
CA ALA A 24 -1.32 -5.86 6.16
C ALA A 24 -0.77 -6.72 5.01
N TRP A 25 0.39 -6.35 4.47
CA TRP A 25 1.07 -7.15 3.43
C TRP A 25 1.46 -8.56 3.94
N ASN A 26 1.91 -8.67 5.19
CA ASN A 26 2.18 -9.98 5.82
C ASN A 26 0.90 -10.82 5.93
N GLN A 27 -0.22 -10.22 6.30
CA GLN A 27 -1.52 -10.91 6.40
C GLN A 27 -2.05 -11.39 5.02
N MET A 28 -1.64 -10.72 3.94
CA MET A 28 -1.93 -11.15 2.56
C MET A 28 -1.03 -12.31 2.08
N GLY A 29 -0.21 -12.89 2.95
CA GLY A 29 0.70 -13.99 2.58
C GLY A 29 1.97 -13.54 1.85
N ARG A 30 2.35 -12.25 2.01
CA ARG A 30 3.57 -11.67 1.43
C ARG A 30 3.68 -11.85 -0.09
N PRO A 31 2.68 -11.37 -0.87
CA PRO A 31 2.76 -11.42 -2.32
C PRO A 31 4.04 -10.71 -2.81
N PRO A 32 4.62 -11.16 -3.94
CA PRO A 32 5.90 -10.67 -4.42
C PRO A 32 5.87 -9.15 -4.65
N LEU A 33 6.93 -8.48 -4.18
CA LEU A 33 7.09 -7.04 -4.37
C LEU A 33 8.13 -6.75 -5.44
N GLN A 34 7.87 -5.73 -6.25
CA GLN A 34 8.87 -5.16 -7.14
C GLN A 34 9.72 -4.14 -6.38
N PRO A 35 11.03 -4.03 -6.68
CA PRO A 35 11.87 -2.98 -6.11
C PRO A 35 11.29 -1.58 -6.36
N SER A 36 11.42 -0.70 -5.37
CA SER A 36 11.03 0.70 -5.47
C SER A 36 12.23 1.59 -5.18
N SER A 37 12.57 2.50 -6.10
CA SER A 37 13.56 3.56 -5.85
C SER A 37 12.91 4.85 -5.31
N ASN A 38 11.56 4.91 -5.25
CA ASN A 38 10.84 6.07 -4.74
C ASN A 38 11.08 6.28 -3.24
N VAL A 39 11.30 7.53 -2.84
CA VAL A 39 11.27 7.98 -1.44
C VAL A 39 9.95 8.70 -1.20
N LEU A 40 9.23 8.33 -0.15
CA LEU A 40 8.00 9.02 0.25
C LEU A 40 8.31 10.07 1.32
N TYR A 41 7.72 11.26 1.15
CA TYR A 41 7.72 12.32 2.14
C TYR A 41 6.43 12.26 2.93
N MET A 42 6.51 11.83 4.18
CA MET A 42 5.34 11.77 5.06
C MET A 42 5.01 13.15 5.61
N ALA A 43 3.78 13.33 6.12
CA ALA A 43 3.29 14.62 6.64
C ALA A 43 4.22 15.30 7.67
N LYS A 44 4.96 14.52 8.47
CA LYS A 44 5.94 15.03 9.44
C LYS A 44 7.32 15.35 8.83
N LYS A 45 7.39 15.51 7.51
CA LYS A 45 8.64 15.65 6.72
C LYS A 45 9.63 14.50 6.91
N THR A 46 9.15 13.37 7.42
CA THR A 46 9.96 12.15 7.55
C THR A 46 10.04 11.48 6.18
N LYS A 47 11.24 10.99 5.85
CA LYS A 47 11.48 10.24 4.62
C LYS A 47 11.30 8.76 4.92
N VAL A 48 10.50 8.08 4.13
CA VAL A 48 10.31 6.63 4.22
C VAL A 48 10.63 6.01 2.87
N ILE A 49 11.46 4.97 2.90
CA ILE A 49 11.76 4.15 1.73
C ILE A 49 10.82 2.93 1.80
N PRO A 50 9.95 2.72 0.80
CA PRO A 50 9.13 1.53 0.73
C PRO A 50 9.99 0.27 0.67
N ILE A 51 9.51 -0.81 1.30
CA ILE A 51 10.10 -2.15 1.17
C ILE A 51 10.02 -2.61 -0.29
N GLY A 52 8.93 -2.24 -0.96
CA GLY A 52 8.71 -2.49 -2.38
C GLY A 52 7.34 -2.01 -2.84
N VAL A 53 7.01 -2.35 -4.08
CA VAL A 53 5.72 -2.05 -4.72
C VAL A 53 5.00 -3.35 -5.01
N LEU A 54 3.75 -3.44 -4.57
CA LEU A 54 2.80 -4.42 -5.09
C LEU A 54 2.13 -3.78 -6.31
N LYS A 55 2.38 -4.35 -7.49
CA LYS A 55 2.02 -3.79 -8.79
C LYS A 55 0.73 -4.40 -9.32
N ASP A 56 0.00 -3.63 -10.11
CA ASP A 56 -1.18 -4.08 -10.89
C ASP A 56 -2.26 -4.74 -10.03
N VAL A 57 -2.52 -4.14 -8.85
CA VAL A 57 -3.42 -4.71 -7.85
C VAL A 57 -4.86 -4.35 -8.14
N VAL A 58 -5.72 -5.37 -8.21
CA VAL A 58 -7.17 -5.19 -8.31
C VAL A 58 -7.75 -4.91 -6.93
N ILE A 59 -8.41 -3.76 -6.78
CA ILE A 59 -9.08 -3.31 -5.58
C ILE A 59 -10.58 -3.35 -5.85
N THR A 60 -11.35 -3.94 -4.95
CA THR A 60 -12.82 -3.88 -5.01
C THR A 60 -13.32 -3.02 -3.86
N ILE A 61 -14.04 -1.94 -4.16
CA ILE A 61 -14.68 -1.04 -3.19
C ILE A 61 -16.17 -0.99 -3.52
N GLN A 62 -17.02 -1.44 -2.60
CA GLN A 62 -18.48 -1.45 -2.78
C GLN A 62 -18.96 -2.13 -4.09
N GLY A 63 -18.23 -3.15 -4.55
CA GLY A 63 -18.54 -3.88 -5.78
C GLY A 63 -17.86 -3.32 -7.04
N GLU A 64 -17.37 -2.08 -7.00
CA GLU A 64 -16.63 -1.45 -8.09
C GLU A 64 -15.16 -1.87 -8.07
N LYS A 65 -14.59 -2.12 -9.25
CA LYS A 65 -13.20 -2.57 -9.42
C LYS A 65 -12.31 -1.41 -9.87
N PHE A 66 -11.18 -1.29 -9.20
CA PHE A 66 -10.12 -0.32 -9.50
C PHE A 66 -8.79 -1.06 -9.63
N ASN A 67 -7.87 -0.51 -10.42
CA ASN A 67 -6.50 -1.00 -10.50
C ASN A 67 -5.58 0.05 -9.88
N GLY A 68 -4.55 -0.39 -9.17
CA GLY A 68 -3.55 0.51 -8.63
C GLY A 68 -2.32 -0.21 -8.09
N ASP A 69 -1.28 0.58 -7.86
CA ASP A 69 -0.07 0.11 -7.19
C ASP A 69 -0.13 0.46 -5.71
N PHE A 70 0.42 -0.40 -4.85
CA PHE A 70 0.59 -0.14 -3.43
C PHE A 70 2.05 -0.14 -3.04
N LYS A 71 2.50 0.90 -2.34
CA LYS A 71 3.81 0.92 -1.68
C LYS A 71 3.68 0.23 -0.32
N VAL A 72 4.53 -0.75 -0.05
CA VAL A 72 4.57 -1.42 1.26
C VAL A 72 5.55 -0.72 2.18
N LEU A 73 5.05 -0.23 3.32
CA LEU A 73 5.84 0.53 4.30
C LEU A 73 5.97 -0.22 5.63
N ALA A 74 7.19 -0.27 6.18
CA ALA A 74 7.41 -0.57 7.59
C ALA A 74 7.24 0.72 8.39
N LEU A 75 6.02 0.99 8.84
CA LEU A 75 5.75 2.10 9.75
C LEU A 75 6.05 1.63 11.18
N GLU A 76 6.82 2.41 11.94
CA GLU A 76 6.96 2.19 13.38
C GLU A 76 5.61 2.45 14.07
N LYS A 77 5.26 1.61 15.05
CA LYS A 77 4.01 1.69 15.80
C LYS A 77 4.04 2.83 16.82
#